data_AF-A0A2M7SQZ9-F1
#
_entry.id   AF-A0A2M7SQZ9-F1
#
_cell.length_a   1.000
_cell.length_b   1.000
_cell.length_c   1.000
_cell.angle_alpha   90.00
_cell.angle_beta   90.00
_cell.angle_gamma   90.00
#
_symmetry.space_group_name_H-M   'P 1'
#
loop_
_entity.id
_entity.type
_entity.pdbx_description
1 polymer ?
#
loop_
_entity_poly.entity_id
_entity_poly.type
_entity_poly.pdbx_seq_one_letter_code
_entity_poly.pdbx_strand_id
1 'polypeptide(L)'
;MANGMRATEGAIEEVWVNSGTYEPTYRVIGAGKPKGICGSGLISLLAELFLSGVLDKAGNVNLTLKTKRVRQGEHGGEYVVAWGAETEHGKDIVITRVDVDNLLRAKAAIYAGFTVLADQVGVSLADVGKMLIGGSFGKYINVEKAVQIGLLPDMPWERFEFLGNTAVRGAYYALLDWQARQRVAEIARRMTYIELSADNTFYDAFMSALFLPHTDMGRFPTVEAALRKT
;
A
#
# COMPACT_ATOMS: atom_id res chain seq x y z
N MET A 1 -4.32 1.11 -13.80
CA MET A 1 -2.92 0.67 -13.71
C MET A 1 -2.59 -0.16 -14.92
N ALA A 2 -1.39 -0.02 -15.49
CA ALA A 2 -1.03 -0.64 -16.77
C ALA A 2 -0.96 -2.17 -16.71
N ASN A 3 -0.29 -2.71 -15.70
CA ASN A 3 -0.10 -4.17 -15.50
C ASN A 3 -0.77 -4.69 -14.21
N GLY A 4 -1.77 -3.97 -13.70
CA GLY A 4 -2.49 -4.32 -12.48
C GLY A 4 -3.53 -5.42 -12.71
N MET A 5 -3.61 -6.40 -11.80
CA MET A 5 -4.62 -7.46 -11.85
C MET A 5 -5.13 -7.86 -10.46
N ARG A 6 -6.22 -8.64 -10.42
CA ARG A 6 -6.74 -9.20 -9.17
C ARG A 6 -5.78 -10.27 -8.63
N ALA A 7 -5.77 -10.46 -7.30
CA ALA A 7 -4.99 -11.51 -6.63
C ALA A 7 -5.52 -12.91 -7.00
N THR A 8 -5.09 -13.39 -8.16
CA THR A 8 -5.50 -14.64 -8.81
C THR A 8 -4.24 -15.28 -9.42
N GLU A 9 -4.36 -16.53 -9.88
CA GLU A 9 -3.22 -17.26 -10.44
C GLU A 9 -2.50 -16.47 -11.55
N GLY A 10 -1.17 -16.41 -11.45
CA GLY A 10 -0.32 -15.62 -12.33
C GLY A 10 -0.08 -14.18 -11.87
N ALA A 11 -0.71 -13.72 -10.78
CA ALA A 11 -0.42 -12.39 -10.23
C ALA A 11 0.84 -12.40 -9.36
N ILE A 12 1.72 -11.42 -9.57
CA ILE A 12 2.83 -11.11 -8.66
C ILE A 12 2.25 -10.55 -7.37
N GLU A 13 2.49 -11.25 -6.25
CA GLU A 13 1.96 -10.89 -4.92
C GLU A 13 2.99 -10.32 -3.96
N GLU A 14 4.27 -10.55 -4.21
CA GLU A 14 5.38 -10.06 -3.40
C GLU A 14 6.61 -9.83 -4.29
N VAL A 15 7.33 -8.73 -4.05
CA VAL A 15 8.56 -8.37 -4.78
C VAL A 15 9.65 -8.00 -3.77
N TRP A 16 10.89 -8.33 -4.13
CA TRP A 16 12.13 -7.91 -3.47
C TRP A 16 13.07 -7.33 -4.53
N VAL A 17 13.79 -6.25 -4.23
CA VAL A 17 14.74 -5.63 -5.15
C VAL A 17 16.11 -5.56 -4.50
N ASN A 18 17.13 -6.09 -5.17
CA ASN A 18 18.50 -5.98 -4.68
C ASN A 18 18.99 -4.53 -4.83
N SER A 19 19.41 -3.88 -3.74
CA SER A 19 19.86 -2.48 -3.76
C SER A 19 21.16 -2.22 -4.52
N GLY A 20 22.00 -3.24 -4.73
CA GLY A 20 23.25 -3.13 -5.46
C GLY A 20 23.12 -3.38 -6.97
N THR A 21 22.27 -4.34 -7.38
CA THR A 21 22.09 -4.70 -8.79
C THR A 21 20.80 -4.16 -9.42
N TYR A 22 19.85 -3.75 -8.58
CA TYR A 22 18.48 -3.36 -8.97
C TYR A 22 17.68 -4.48 -9.64
N GLU A 23 18.14 -5.73 -9.56
CA GLU A 23 17.42 -6.87 -10.09
C GLU A 23 16.30 -7.30 -9.13
N PRO A 24 15.07 -7.50 -9.64
CA PRO A 24 13.94 -7.93 -8.84
C PRO A 24 13.92 -9.45 -8.69
N THR A 25 13.41 -9.92 -7.56
CA THR A 25 12.89 -11.28 -7.36
C THR A 25 11.44 -11.15 -6.92
N TYR A 26 10.56 -12.06 -7.34
CA TYR A 26 9.14 -11.94 -7.05
C TYR A 26 8.48 -13.29 -6.82
N ARG A 27 7.35 -13.28 -6.09
CA ARG A 27 6.47 -14.43 -5.87
C ARG A 27 5.19 -14.25 -6.69
N VAL A 28 4.80 -15.31 -7.38
CA VAL A 28 3.57 -15.37 -8.18
C VAL A 28 2.56 -16.29 -7.49
N ILE A 29 1.29 -15.89 -7.47
CA ILE A 29 0.21 -16.74 -6.97
C ILE A 29 0.03 -17.95 -7.89
N GLY A 30 0.10 -19.15 -7.31
CA GLY A 30 -0.02 -20.42 -8.04
C GLY A 30 1.34 -20.93 -8.55
N ALA A 31 1.32 -21.74 -9.61
CA ALA A 31 2.53 -22.25 -10.25
C ALA A 31 2.54 -21.79 -11.71
N GLY A 32 3.40 -20.83 -12.07
CA GLY A 32 3.46 -20.37 -13.44
C GLY A 32 4.21 -19.06 -13.66
N LYS A 33 4.13 -18.59 -14.90
CA LYS A 33 4.69 -17.31 -15.33
C LYS A 33 3.81 -16.15 -14.86
N PRO A 34 4.40 -14.99 -14.53
CA PRO A 34 3.62 -13.81 -14.16
C PRO A 34 2.81 -13.27 -15.34
N LYS A 35 1.60 -12.78 -15.04
CA LYS A 35 0.66 -12.12 -15.98
C LYS A 35 0.40 -10.65 -15.64
N GLY A 36 0.79 -10.22 -14.43
CA GLY A 36 0.55 -8.89 -13.90
C GLY A 36 0.86 -8.83 -12.41
N ILE A 37 0.55 -7.70 -11.78
CA ILE A 37 0.85 -7.42 -10.37
C ILE A 37 -0.46 -7.19 -9.61
N CYS A 38 -0.64 -7.83 -8.46
CA CYS A 38 -1.80 -7.57 -7.59
C CYS A 38 -1.51 -6.47 -6.55
N GLY A 39 -2.53 -6.09 -5.78
CA GLY A 39 -2.42 -5.00 -4.80
C GLY A 39 -1.28 -5.16 -3.78
N SER A 40 -1.07 -6.37 -3.24
CA SER A 40 0.04 -6.64 -2.32
C SER A 40 1.40 -6.60 -3.02
N GLY A 41 1.46 -7.08 -4.27
CA GLY A 41 2.64 -6.99 -5.13
C GLY A 41 3.03 -5.55 -5.43
N LEU A 42 2.06 -4.66 -5.62
CA LEU A 42 2.30 -3.24 -5.84
C LEU A 42 2.81 -2.52 -4.58
N ILE A 43 2.25 -2.84 -3.41
CA ILE A 43 2.72 -2.29 -2.12
C ILE A 43 4.17 -2.71 -1.87
N SER A 44 4.48 -4.01 -2.02
CA SER A 44 5.84 -4.52 -1.84
C SER A 44 6.82 -3.94 -2.87
N LEU A 45 6.45 -3.92 -4.15
CA LEU A 45 7.27 -3.32 -5.19
C LEU A 45 7.56 -1.84 -4.91
N LEU A 46 6.56 -1.05 -4.56
CA LEU A 46 6.75 0.38 -4.27
C LEU A 46 7.70 0.60 -3.09
N ALA A 47 7.57 -0.21 -2.03
CA ALA A 47 8.45 -0.16 -0.87
C ALA A 47 9.90 -0.51 -1.24
N GLU A 48 10.10 -1.58 -2.00
CA GLU A 48 11.43 -2.04 -2.42
C GLU A 48 12.12 -1.07 -3.37
N LEU A 49 11.38 -0.49 -4.33
CA LEU A 49 11.93 0.51 -5.24
C LEU A 49 12.29 1.80 -4.50
N PHE A 50 11.52 2.18 -3.48
CA PHE A 50 11.85 3.31 -2.63
C PHE A 50 13.12 3.06 -1.80
N LEU A 51 13.20 1.93 -1.10
CA LEU A 51 14.35 1.61 -0.25
C LEU A 51 15.64 1.37 -1.05
N SER A 52 15.54 0.81 -2.25
CA SER A 52 16.69 0.63 -3.15
C SER A 52 17.14 1.92 -3.84
N GLY A 53 16.42 3.03 -3.69
CA GLY A 53 16.73 4.30 -4.35
C GLY A 53 16.39 4.35 -5.84
N VAL A 54 15.63 3.37 -6.34
CA VAL A 54 15.05 3.41 -7.70
C VAL A 54 13.96 4.49 -7.77
N LEU A 55 13.21 4.69 -6.70
CA LEU A 55 12.26 5.79 -6.55
C LEU A 55 12.77 6.79 -5.52
N ASP A 56 12.62 8.08 -5.83
CA ASP A 56 12.74 9.14 -4.83
C ASP A 56 11.47 9.26 -3.97
N LYS A 57 11.48 10.18 -2.99
CA LYS A 57 10.33 10.42 -2.11
C LYS A 57 9.08 10.90 -2.85
N ALA A 58 9.22 11.53 -4.02
CA ALA A 58 8.11 11.99 -4.84
C ALA A 58 7.65 10.90 -5.85
N GLY A 59 8.22 9.69 -5.78
CA GLY A 59 7.93 8.57 -6.67
C GLY A 59 8.53 8.73 -8.06
N ASN A 60 9.52 9.60 -8.27
CA ASN A 60 10.20 9.71 -9.56
C ASN A 60 11.19 8.56 -9.71
N VAL A 61 11.19 7.93 -10.88
CA VAL A 61 12.15 6.88 -11.21
C VAL A 61 13.52 7.49 -11.50
N ASN A 62 14.56 7.00 -10.83
CA ASN A 62 15.93 7.43 -11.04
C ASN A 62 16.51 6.82 -12.32
N LEU A 63 16.42 7.57 -13.42
CA LEU A 63 16.91 7.16 -14.75
C LEU A 63 18.45 7.13 -14.87
N THR A 64 19.18 7.61 -13.86
CA THR A 64 20.66 7.62 -13.89
C THR A 64 21.28 6.32 -13.40
N LEU A 65 20.46 5.40 -12.87
CA LEU A 65 20.91 4.10 -12.38
C LEU A 65 21.47 3.25 -13.50
N LYS A 66 22.59 2.57 -13.23
CA LYS A 66 23.26 1.67 -14.19
C LYS A 66 22.59 0.30 -14.23
N THR A 67 21.31 0.25 -14.57
CA THR A 67 20.53 -0.98 -14.74
C THR A 67 19.70 -0.92 -16.01
N LYS A 68 19.48 -2.08 -16.64
CA LYS A 68 18.55 -2.20 -17.78
C LYS A 68 17.08 -2.15 -17.36
N ARG A 69 16.82 -2.35 -16.06
CA ARG A 69 15.46 -2.42 -15.48
C ARG A 69 14.77 -1.06 -15.47
N VAL A 70 15.50 0.04 -15.51
CA VAL A 70 14.97 1.39 -15.56
C VAL A 70 15.09 1.95 -16.97
N ARG A 71 14.00 2.52 -17.50
CA ARG A 71 14.01 3.18 -18.81
C ARG A 71 12.98 4.29 -18.90
N GLN A 72 13.09 5.11 -19.96
CA GLN A 72 12.04 6.03 -20.35
C GLN A 72 10.94 5.26 -21.09
N GLY A 73 9.72 5.31 -20.57
CA GLY A 73 8.50 4.82 -21.21
C GLY A 73 7.63 5.96 -21.76
N GLU A 74 6.43 5.61 -22.24
CA GLU A 74 5.47 6.56 -22.82
C GLU A 74 5.01 7.63 -21.82
N HIS A 75 4.90 7.27 -20.54
CA HIS A 75 4.37 8.14 -19.49
C HIS A 75 5.43 8.61 -18.49
N GLY A 76 6.71 8.63 -18.89
CA GLY A 76 7.83 8.98 -18.01
C GLY A 76 8.72 7.79 -17.69
N GLY A 77 9.49 7.88 -16.60
CA GLY A 77 10.33 6.78 -16.14
C GLY A 77 9.49 5.58 -15.69
N GLU A 78 9.96 4.37 -16.03
CA GLU A 78 9.35 3.11 -15.63
C GLU A 78 10.40 2.10 -15.17
N TYR A 79 9.98 1.14 -14.35
CA TYR A 79 10.79 0.02 -13.89
C TYR A 79 10.21 -1.32 -14.37
N VAL A 80 11.06 -2.16 -14.96
CA VAL A 80 10.68 -3.47 -15.52
C VAL A 80 10.81 -4.57 -14.47
N VAL A 81 9.69 -5.04 -13.95
CA VAL A 81 9.62 -6.09 -12.93
C VAL A 81 9.92 -7.46 -13.51
N ALA A 82 9.34 -7.77 -14.68
CA ALA A 82 9.57 -9.03 -15.39
C ALA A 82 9.65 -8.78 -16.90
N TRP A 83 10.64 -9.37 -17.57
CA TRP A 83 10.81 -9.26 -19.02
C TRP A 83 9.78 -10.10 -19.77
N GLY A 84 9.43 -9.73 -20.99
CA GLY A 84 8.48 -10.48 -21.81
C GLY A 84 8.82 -11.96 -22.00
N ALA A 85 10.10 -12.34 -21.98
CA ALA A 85 10.50 -13.75 -22.04
C ALA A 85 10.08 -14.57 -20.80
N GLU A 86 9.97 -13.90 -19.66
CA GLU A 86 9.59 -14.47 -18.37
C GLU A 86 8.07 -14.52 -18.17
N THR A 87 7.31 -13.66 -18.86
CA THR A 87 5.87 -13.51 -18.67
C THR A 87 5.05 -14.46 -19.52
N GLU A 88 3.81 -14.72 -19.12
CA GLU A 88 2.93 -15.63 -19.86
C GLU A 88 2.52 -15.04 -21.22
N HIS A 89 2.30 -13.73 -21.28
CA HIS A 89 1.78 -13.03 -22.45
C HIS A 89 2.89 -12.46 -23.37
N GLY A 90 4.17 -12.74 -23.07
CA GLY A 90 5.28 -12.31 -23.93
C GLY A 90 5.58 -10.80 -23.90
N LYS A 91 5.02 -10.05 -22.94
CA LYS A 91 5.21 -8.59 -22.81
C LYS A 91 5.86 -8.26 -21.47
N ASP A 92 6.65 -7.20 -21.42
CA ASP A 92 7.24 -6.74 -20.17
C ASP A 92 6.16 -6.35 -19.16
N ILE A 93 6.31 -6.77 -17.91
CA ILE A 93 5.54 -6.25 -16.79
C ILE A 93 6.34 -5.12 -16.17
N VAL A 94 5.78 -3.91 -16.25
CA VAL A 94 6.42 -2.68 -15.76
C VAL A 94 5.55 -1.98 -14.74
N ILE A 95 6.17 -1.20 -13.86
CA ILE A 95 5.51 -0.15 -13.08
C ILE A 95 5.87 1.21 -13.68
N THR A 96 4.84 1.96 -14.08
CA THR A 96 5.01 3.26 -14.73
C THR A 96 4.87 4.40 -13.72
N ARG A 97 5.29 5.61 -14.10
CA ARG A 97 5.04 6.82 -13.31
C ARG A 97 3.55 7.01 -12.97
N VAL A 98 2.65 6.75 -13.92
CA VAL A 98 1.19 6.86 -13.71
C VAL A 98 0.70 5.87 -12.66
N ASP A 99 1.26 4.66 -12.65
CA ASP A 99 0.94 3.65 -11.63
C ASP A 99 1.43 4.09 -10.25
N VAL A 100 2.66 4.61 -10.16
CA VAL A 100 3.23 5.16 -8.92
C VAL A 100 2.37 6.31 -8.41
N ASP A 101 2.00 7.28 -9.25
CA ASP A 101 1.17 8.41 -8.87
C ASP A 101 -0.21 7.99 -8.34
N ASN A 102 -0.82 6.98 -8.97
CA ASN A 102 -2.09 6.44 -8.50
C ASN A 102 -1.95 5.75 -7.12
N LEU A 103 -0.87 5.01 -6.90
CA LEU A 103 -0.56 4.39 -5.61
C LEU A 103 -0.31 5.44 -4.52
N LEU A 104 0.47 6.48 -4.83
CA LEU A 104 0.76 7.59 -3.91
C LEU A 104 -0.53 8.30 -3.49
N ARG A 105 -1.42 8.61 -4.43
CA ARG A 105 -2.74 9.20 -4.10
C ARG A 105 -3.59 8.27 -3.24
N ALA A 106 -3.65 6.99 -3.57
CA ALA A 106 -4.45 6.03 -2.81
C ALA A 106 -3.96 5.90 -1.36
N LYS A 107 -2.65 5.75 -1.15
CA LYS A 107 -2.08 5.65 0.19
C LYS A 107 -2.16 6.96 0.96
N ALA A 108 -1.99 8.10 0.27
CA ALA A 108 -2.12 9.43 0.89
C ALA A 108 -3.54 9.67 1.41
N ALA A 109 -4.57 9.31 0.64
CA ALA A 109 -5.96 9.44 1.07
C ALA A 109 -6.27 8.63 2.32
N ILE A 110 -5.75 7.40 2.40
CA ILE A 110 -5.92 6.53 3.56
C ILE A 110 -5.21 7.09 4.79
N TYR A 111 -3.94 7.47 4.66
CA TYR A 111 -3.15 8.01 5.77
C TYR A 111 -3.67 9.38 6.27
N ALA A 112 -4.11 10.24 5.36
CA ALA A 112 -4.76 11.51 5.70
C ALA A 112 -6.07 11.28 6.46
N GLY A 113 -6.86 10.29 6.04
CA GLY A 113 -8.08 9.88 6.75
C GLY A 113 -7.79 9.46 8.20
N PHE A 114 -6.76 8.65 8.43
CA PHE A 114 -6.35 8.30 9.80
C PHE A 114 -5.95 9.53 10.61
N THR A 115 -5.15 10.41 10.03
CA THR A 115 -4.64 11.61 10.70
C THR A 115 -5.78 12.53 11.13
N VAL A 116 -6.68 12.89 10.21
CA VAL A 116 -7.79 13.80 10.52
C VAL A 116 -8.76 13.18 11.54
N LEU A 117 -9.06 11.88 11.41
CA LEU A 117 -9.94 11.21 12.37
C LEU A 117 -9.34 11.20 13.78
N ALA A 118 -8.03 10.96 13.91
CA ALA A 118 -7.33 10.99 15.20
C ALA A 118 -7.30 12.41 15.79
N ASP A 119 -6.96 13.39 14.96
CA ASP A 119 -6.88 14.80 15.35
C ASP A 119 -8.25 15.33 15.83
N GLN A 120 -9.35 14.99 15.14
CA GLN A 120 -10.70 15.41 15.52
C GLN A 120 -11.18 14.87 16.87
N VAL A 121 -10.67 13.71 17.29
CA VAL A 121 -10.97 13.14 18.62
C VAL A 121 -9.88 13.44 19.65
N GLY A 122 -8.88 14.26 19.29
CA GLY A 122 -7.82 14.73 20.18
C GLY A 122 -6.82 13.65 20.59
N VAL A 123 -6.61 12.63 19.77
CA VAL A 123 -5.64 11.54 20.01
C VAL A 123 -4.58 11.54 18.93
N SER A 124 -3.36 11.13 19.27
CA SER A 124 -2.33 10.91 18.25
C SER A 124 -2.45 9.50 17.65
N LEU A 125 -1.96 9.31 16.43
CA LEU A 125 -1.88 7.97 15.83
C LEU A 125 -0.96 7.02 16.62
N ALA A 126 -0.02 7.55 17.40
CA ALA A 126 0.84 6.77 18.29
C ALA A 126 0.06 6.19 19.50
N ASP A 127 -1.01 6.86 19.92
CA ASP A 127 -1.87 6.43 21.03
C ASP A 127 -2.82 5.29 20.63
N VAL A 128 -2.94 5.00 19.33
CA VAL A 128 -3.79 3.91 18.82
C VAL A 128 -3.24 2.57 19.30
N GLY A 129 -4.02 1.89 20.16
CA GLY A 129 -3.62 0.64 20.78
C GLY A 129 -3.62 -0.56 19.83
N LYS A 130 -4.60 -0.64 18.91
CA LYS A 130 -4.70 -1.69 17.88
C LYS A 130 -5.30 -1.14 16.59
N MET A 131 -4.83 -1.67 15.46
CA MET A 131 -5.40 -1.45 14.14
C MET A 131 -6.02 -2.73 13.60
N LEU A 132 -7.35 -2.71 13.47
CA LEU A 132 -8.12 -3.82 12.93
C LEU A 132 -8.35 -3.59 11.44
N ILE A 133 -7.75 -4.43 10.60
CA ILE A 133 -7.81 -4.30 9.15
C ILE A 133 -8.84 -5.29 8.60
N GLY A 134 -9.96 -4.76 8.10
CA GLY A 134 -10.96 -5.50 7.34
C GLY A 134 -10.89 -5.19 5.85
N GLY A 135 -11.22 -6.17 5.01
CA GLY A 135 -11.28 -6.00 3.57
C GLY A 135 -10.86 -7.23 2.77
N SER A 136 -11.07 -7.18 1.47
CA SER A 136 -10.69 -8.23 0.51
C SER A 136 -9.30 -8.02 -0.08
N PHE A 137 -8.51 -7.07 0.45
CA PHE A 137 -7.09 -6.98 0.10
C PHE A 137 -6.47 -8.33 0.45
N GLY A 138 -6.10 -9.06 -0.60
CA GLY A 138 -5.88 -10.50 -0.58
C GLY A 138 -4.99 -10.95 0.58
N LYS A 139 -5.29 -12.14 1.11
CA LYS A 139 -4.44 -12.98 1.97
C LYS A 139 -3.17 -12.25 2.49
N TYR A 140 -3.38 -11.35 3.46
CA TYR A 140 -2.38 -10.55 4.18
C TYR A 140 -1.65 -9.47 3.35
N ILE A 141 -1.95 -8.19 3.63
CA ILE A 141 -1.04 -7.08 3.26
C ILE A 141 0.22 -7.22 4.13
N ASN A 142 1.40 -7.14 3.53
CA ASN A 142 2.64 -7.06 4.29
C ASN A 142 2.70 -5.71 5.04
N VAL A 143 2.52 -5.76 6.36
CA VAL A 143 2.45 -4.58 7.24
C VAL A 143 3.72 -3.75 7.14
N GLU A 144 4.88 -4.39 7.15
CA GLU A 144 6.17 -3.72 7.07
C GLU A 144 6.28 -2.91 5.77
N LYS A 145 5.92 -3.52 4.63
CA LYS A 145 5.93 -2.82 3.33
C LYS A 145 4.91 -1.69 3.28
N ALA A 146 3.74 -1.88 3.88
CA ALA A 146 2.72 -0.84 3.95
C ALA A 146 3.15 0.36 4.82
N VAL A 147 3.89 0.14 5.90
CA VAL A 147 4.51 1.21 6.71
C VAL A 147 5.62 1.91 5.92
N GLN A 148 6.47 1.16 5.21
CA GLN A 148 7.57 1.71 4.40
C GLN A 148 7.11 2.69 3.32
N ILE A 149 5.91 2.51 2.77
CA ILE A 149 5.32 3.45 1.79
C ILE A 149 4.43 4.52 2.42
N GLY A 150 4.20 4.47 3.73
CA GLY A 150 3.29 5.37 4.44
C GLY A 150 1.81 5.14 4.16
N LEU A 151 1.42 3.91 3.86
CA LEU A 151 0.01 3.50 3.80
C LEU A 151 -0.55 3.27 5.20
N LEU A 152 0.24 2.61 6.06
CA LEU A 152 -0.06 2.40 7.48
C LEU A 152 0.90 3.24 8.32
N PRO A 153 0.48 3.71 9.50
CA PRO A 153 1.36 4.44 10.41
C PRO A 153 2.43 3.54 11.02
N ASP A 154 3.55 4.15 11.37
CA ASP A 154 4.70 3.46 11.93
C ASP A 154 4.43 3.05 13.39
N MET A 155 4.07 1.79 13.58
CA MET A 155 3.84 1.20 14.90
C MET A 155 4.19 -0.29 14.90
N PRO A 156 4.35 -0.91 16.09
CA PRO A 156 4.75 -2.31 16.19
C PRO A 156 3.77 -3.25 15.47
N TRP A 157 4.31 -4.28 14.80
CA TRP A 157 3.52 -5.20 13.98
C TRP A 157 2.44 -5.92 14.79
N GLU A 158 2.66 -6.14 16.09
CA GLU A 158 1.73 -6.79 17.02
C GLU A 158 0.43 -6.00 17.23
N ARG A 159 0.42 -4.70 16.89
CA ARG A 159 -0.77 -3.86 16.97
C ARG A 159 -1.70 -4.04 15.76
N PHE A 160 -1.26 -4.69 14.68
CA PHE A 160 -2.06 -4.90 13.49
C PHE A 160 -2.73 -6.28 13.49
N GLU A 161 -4.04 -6.31 13.29
CA GLU A 161 -4.83 -7.54 13.24
C GLU A 161 -5.68 -7.58 11.97
N PHE A 162 -5.50 -8.62 11.16
CA PHE A 162 -6.26 -8.81 9.92
C PHE A 162 -7.51 -9.64 10.18
N LEU A 163 -8.67 -9.04 9.98
CA LEU A 163 -9.98 -9.67 10.25
C LEU A 163 -10.59 -10.35 9.02
N GLY A 164 -9.99 -10.15 7.84
CA GLY A 164 -10.49 -10.62 6.55
C GLY A 164 -11.74 -9.84 6.10
N ASN A 165 -12.66 -10.52 5.41
CA ASN A 165 -13.90 -9.89 4.95
C ASN A 165 -14.91 -9.74 6.10
N THR A 166 -14.81 -8.64 6.84
CA THR A 166 -15.66 -8.31 7.98
C THR A 166 -17.11 -8.04 7.58
N ALA A 167 -17.37 -7.54 6.37
CA ALA A 167 -18.73 -7.33 5.86
C ALA A 167 -19.49 -8.65 5.71
N VAL A 168 -18.87 -9.66 5.08
CA VAL A 168 -19.49 -10.99 4.92
C VAL A 168 -19.66 -11.69 6.27
N ARG A 169 -18.65 -11.64 7.14
CA ARG A 169 -18.73 -12.21 8.49
C ARG A 169 -19.83 -11.54 9.33
N GLY A 170 -19.92 -10.21 9.28
CA GLY A 170 -20.96 -9.44 9.97
C GLY A 170 -22.37 -9.76 9.47
N ALA A 171 -22.55 -9.86 8.15
CA ALA A 171 -23.81 -10.27 7.54
C ALA A 171 -24.21 -11.70 7.96
N TYR A 172 -23.25 -12.62 7.97
CA TYR A 172 -23.45 -14.00 8.44
C TYR A 172 -23.90 -14.05 9.91
N TYR A 173 -23.25 -13.29 10.81
CA TYR A 173 -23.65 -13.22 12.21
C TYR A 173 -25.06 -12.64 12.38
N ALA A 174 -25.38 -11.56 11.68
CA ALA A 174 -26.70 -10.93 11.74
C ALA A 174 -27.82 -11.80 11.12
N LEU A 175 -27.48 -12.73 10.22
CA LEU A 175 -28.42 -13.68 9.64
C LEU A 175 -28.79 -14.80 10.63
N LEU A 176 -27.81 -15.30 11.39
CA LEU A 176 -27.99 -16.45 12.27
C LEU A 176 -28.45 -16.08 13.69
N ASP A 177 -28.13 -14.88 14.17
CA ASP A 177 -28.44 -14.44 15.52
C ASP A 177 -29.16 -13.09 15.51
N TRP A 178 -30.40 -13.11 16.01
CA TRP A 178 -31.23 -11.91 16.11
C TRP A 178 -30.66 -10.88 17.10
N GLN A 179 -29.95 -11.32 18.14
CA GLN A 179 -29.28 -10.43 19.10
C GLN A 179 -28.10 -9.73 18.43
N ALA A 180 -27.27 -10.46 17.68
CA ALA A 180 -26.22 -9.88 16.86
C ALA A 180 -26.77 -8.85 15.85
N ARG A 181 -27.91 -9.15 15.22
CA ARG A 181 -28.59 -8.22 14.31
C ARG A 181 -29.02 -6.92 15.00
N GLN A 182 -29.61 -7.02 16.20
CA GLN A 182 -29.96 -5.84 17.01
C GLN A 182 -28.72 -5.04 17.40
N ARG A 183 -27.63 -5.73 17.78
CA ARG A 183 -26.37 -5.08 18.15
C ARG A 183 -25.75 -4.29 17.01
N VAL A 184 -25.78 -4.81 15.77
CA VAL A 184 -25.32 -4.08 14.58
C VAL A 184 -26.11 -2.78 14.39
N ALA A 185 -27.43 -2.82 14.53
CA ALA A 185 -28.28 -1.63 14.42
C ALA A 185 -27.99 -0.61 15.53
N GLU A 186 -27.72 -1.07 16.75
CA GLU A 186 -27.32 -0.20 17.87
C GLU A 186 -25.96 0.47 17.61
N ILE A 187 -24.96 -0.28 17.14
CA ILE A 187 -23.64 0.25 16.79
C ILE A 187 -23.78 1.31 15.71
N ALA A 188 -24.54 1.03 14.64
CA ALA A 188 -24.75 1.98 13.55
C ALA A 188 -25.35 3.31 14.03
N ARG A 189 -26.26 3.28 15.02
CA ARG A 189 -26.84 4.50 15.61
C ARG A 189 -25.87 5.32 16.47
N ARG A 190 -24.80 4.69 16.99
CA ARG A 190 -23.77 5.34 17.81
C ARG A 190 -22.60 5.87 16.98
N MET A 191 -22.52 5.50 15.69
CA MET A 191 -21.45 5.97 14.81
C MET A 191 -21.71 7.40 14.37
N THR A 192 -20.77 8.29 14.70
CA THR A 192 -20.73 9.65 14.16
C THR A 192 -19.96 9.63 12.84
N TYR A 193 -20.60 10.08 11.76
CA TYR A 193 -19.94 10.27 10.48
C TYR A 193 -19.14 11.57 10.50
N ILE A 194 -17.90 11.50 10.00
CA ILE A 194 -17.01 12.64 9.84
C ILE A 194 -16.85 12.87 8.33
N GLU A 195 -17.24 14.07 7.87
CA GLU A 195 -17.12 14.46 6.47
C GLU A 195 -15.74 15.05 6.18
N LEU A 196 -14.85 14.23 5.62
CA LEU A 196 -13.47 14.63 5.33
C LEU A 196 -13.36 15.55 4.09
N SER A 197 -14.32 15.50 3.16
CA SER A 197 -14.27 16.26 1.91
C SER A 197 -14.47 17.77 2.06
N ALA A 198 -15.11 18.20 3.16
CA ALA A 198 -15.35 19.61 3.46
C ALA A 198 -14.26 20.23 4.37
N ASP A 199 -13.32 19.41 4.85
CA ASP A 199 -12.32 19.81 5.83
C ASP A 199 -10.99 20.14 5.14
N ASN A 200 -10.57 21.41 5.21
CA ASN A 200 -9.28 21.84 4.67
C ASN A 200 -8.10 21.06 5.30
N THR A 201 -8.25 20.60 6.54
CA THR A 201 -7.20 19.80 7.21
C THR A 201 -6.98 18.46 6.53
N PHE A 202 -8.00 17.87 5.89
CA PHE A 202 -7.83 16.66 5.10
C PHE A 202 -6.97 16.90 3.87
N TYR A 203 -7.18 18.02 3.18
CA TYR A 203 -6.37 18.36 2.02
C TYR A 203 -4.89 18.57 2.41
N ASP A 204 -4.64 19.27 3.51
CA ASP A 204 -3.27 19.48 4.02
C ASP A 204 -2.60 18.17 4.45
N ALA A 205 -3.32 17.30 5.15
CA ALA A 205 -2.86 15.97 5.52
C ALA A 205 -2.61 15.09 4.28
N PHE A 206 -3.48 15.17 3.29
CA PHE A 206 -3.35 14.45 2.01
C PHE A 206 -2.10 14.89 1.26
N MET A 207 -1.89 16.19 1.08
CA MET A 207 -0.71 16.74 0.42
C MET A 207 0.58 16.33 1.16
N SER A 208 0.56 16.36 2.48
CA SER A 208 1.69 15.91 3.31
C SER A 208 1.98 14.42 3.13
N ALA A 209 0.95 13.62 2.89
CA ALA A 209 1.04 12.17 2.73
C ALA A 209 1.31 11.71 1.28
N LEU A 210 1.45 12.60 0.29
CA LEU A 210 1.75 12.21 -1.10
C LEU A 210 3.18 11.70 -1.31
N PHE A 211 4.10 11.98 -0.39
CA PHE A 211 5.51 11.58 -0.47
C PHE A 211 5.77 10.22 0.21
N LEU A 212 6.82 9.51 -0.14
CA LEU A 212 7.21 8.23 0.48
C LEU A 212 8.18 8.43 1.66
N PRO A 213 7.90 7.86 2.84
CA PRO A 213 6.58 7.42 3.31
C PRO A 213 5.63 8.59 3.58
N HIS A 214 6.18 9.77 3.92
CA HIS A 214 5.46 11.00 4.21
C HIS A 214 6.43 12.21 4.10
N THR A 215 5.92 13.44 4.02
CA THR A 215 6.77 14.66 3.99
C THR A 215 7.57 14.80 5.30
N ASP A 216 6.89 14.58 6.42
CA ASP A 216 7.51 14.50 7.76
C ASP A 216 8.00 13.07 8.05
N MET A 217 9.32 12.88 8.02
CA MET A 217 9.96 11.60 8.33
C MET A 217 9.89 11.24 9.82
N GLY A 218 9.70 12.21 10.72
CA GLY A 218 9.62 11.96 12.16
C GLY A 218 8.42 11.08 12.55
N ARG A 219 7.41 10.99 11.67
CA ARG A 219 6.27 10.07 11.79
C ARG A 219 6.60 8.62 11.41
N PHE A 220 7.76 8.38 10.80
CA PHE A 220 8.19 7.07 10.29
C PHE A 220 9.65 6.75 10.71
N PRO A 221 9.96 6.72 12.02
CA PRO A 221 11.32 6.49 12.51
C PRO A 221 11.92 5.15 12.06
N THR A 222 11.12 4.09 11.89
CA THR A 222 11.64 2.78 11.44
C THR A 222 12.09 2.83 9.98
N VAL A 223 11.36 3.56 9.14
CA VAL A 223 11.67 3.76 7.72
C VAL A 223 12.89 4.68 7.56
N GLU A 224 12.96 5.76 8.33
CA GLU A 224 14.13 6.64 8.33
C GLU A 224 15.41 5.86 8.71
N ALA A 225 15.34 5.00 9.72
CA ALA A 225 16.45 4.15 10.11
C ALA A 225 16.86 3.15 9.03
N ALA A 226 15.90 2.60 8.26
CA ALA A 226 16.19 1.70 7.14
C ALA A 226 16.91 2.42 5.99
N LEU A 227 16.47 3.64 5.63
CA LEU A 227 17.10 4.43 4.58
C LEU A 227 18.55 4.82 4.91
N ARG A 228 18.90 5.03 6.19
CA ARG A 228 20.27 5.34 6.60
C ARG A 228 21.24 4.16 6.52
N LYS A 229 20.72 2.93 6.43
CA LYS A 229 21.53 1.69 6.37
C LYS A 229 21.81 1.22 4.94
N THR A 230 21.20 1.86 3.95
CA THR A 230 21.30 1.51 2.53
C THR A 230 22.31 2.43 1.85
#